data_AF-A0A965CFG1-F1
#
_entry.id   AF-A0A965CFG1-F1
#
_cell.length_a   1.000
_cell.length_b   1.000
_cell.length_c   1.000
_cell.angle_alpha   90.00
_cell.angle_beta   90.00
_cell.angle_gamma   90.00
#
_symmetry.space_group_name_H-M   'P 1'
#
loop_
_entity.id
_entity.type
_entity.pdbx_description
1 polymer ?
#
loop_
_entity_poly.entity_id
_entity_poly.type
_entity_poly.pdbx_seq_one_letter_code
_entity_poly.pdbx_strand_id
1 'polypeptide(L)'
;MMATKPGERKQQILETLAKMLETPTQEKITTAALAAKLDVSEAALYRHFASKAQMFEGLIEFIEQSLFGLINKITSEETDGIAQIRRIVTVMLLFAEKNPGMARVLTGDALVNEDDRLQLRINQMFDRIESTIKQSFRISEAQT
;
A
#
# COMPACT_ATOMS: atom_id res chain seq x y z
N MET A 1 10.25 -19.82 -22.97
CA MET A 1 10.00 -18.88 -21.86
C MET A 1 9.35 -17.63 -22.45
N MET A 2 8.07 -17.38 -22.15
CA MET A 2 7.41 -16.15 -22.59
C MET A 2 7.96 -14.97 -21.79
N ALA A 3 8.48 -13.96 -22.48
CA ALA A 3 8.87 -12.70 -21.85
C ALA A 3 7.61 -12.00 -21.32
N THR A 4 7.47 -11.93 -20.00
CA THR A 4 6.44 -11.11 -19.35
C THR A 4 6.62 -9.65 -19.73
N LYS A 5 5.54 -8.92 -20.01
CA LYS A 5 5.64 -7.52 -20.43
C LYS A 5 6.31 -6.70 -19.31
N PRO A 6 7.07 -5.63 -19.62
CA PRO A 6 7.83 -4.85 -18.63
C PRO A 6 7.02 -4.37 -17.40
N GLY A 7 5.72 -4.10 -17.55
CA GLY A 7 4.82 -3.74 -16.45
C GLY A 7 4.31 -4.93 -15.62
N GLU A 8 4.03 -6.07 -16.26
CA GLU A 8 3.56 -7.29 -15.59
C GLU A 8 4.60 -7.80 -14.60
N ARG A 9 5.90 -7.71 -14.96
CA ARG A 9 6.98 -8.14 -14.06
C ARG A 9 7.11 -7.23 -12.83
N LYS A 10 7.00 -5.90 -13.00
CA LYS A 10 7.05 -4.95 -11.87
C LYS A 10 5.94 -5.25 -10.87
N GLN A 11 4.73 -5.47 -11.37
CA GLN A 11 3.57 -5.84 -10.54
C GLN A 11 3.78 -7.17 -9.82
N GLN A 12 4.25 -8.21 -10.52
CA GLN A 12 4.53 -9.51 -9.91
C GLN A 12 5.54 -9.43 -8.76
N ILE A 13 6.56 -8.57 -8.89
CA ILE A 13 7.54 -8.32 -7.83
C ILE A 13 6.85 -7.70 -6.60
N LEU A 14 6.01 -6.68 -6.79
CA LEU A 14 5.30 -6.01 -5.71
C LEU A 14 4.30 -6.94 -5.01
N GLU A 15 3.57 -7.76 -5.77
CA GLU A 15 2.64 -8.76 -5.23
C GLU A 15 3.38 -9.82 -4.40
N THR A 16 4.55 -10.25 -4.87
CA THR A 16 5.37 -11.23 -4.14
C THR A 16 5.95 -10.62 -2.87
N LEU A 17 6.42 -9.36 -2.94
CA LEU A 17 6.87 -8.61 -1.77
C LEU A 17 5.75 -8.47 -0.74
N ALA A 18 4.53 -8.08 -1.16
CA ALA A 18 3.37 -7.99 -0.29
C ALA A 18 3.05 -9.33 0.40
N LYS A 19 3.07 -10.44 -0.36
CA LYS A 19 2.85 -11.80 0.20
C LYS A 19 3.92 -12.20 1.21
N MET A 20 5.18 -11.85 0.96
CA MET A 20 6.26 -12.11 1.92
C MET A 20 6.06 -11.37 3.24
N LEU A 21 5.48 -10.17 3.19
CA LEU A 21 5.20 -9.36 4.37
C LEU A 21 4.05 -9.92 5.22
N GLU A 22 3.15 -10.74 4.67
CA GLU A 22 2.03 -11.33 5.41
C GLU A 22 2.50 -12.24 6.55
N THR A 23 3.65 -12.89 6.39
CA THR A 23 4.16 -13.82 7.40
C THR A 23 4.90 -13.06 8.49
N PRO A 24 4.53 -13.23 9.78
CA PRO A 24 5.15 -12.53 10.90
C PRO A 24 6.53 -13.12 11.30
N THR A 25 7.28 -13.67 10.35
CA THR A 25 8.66 -14.07 10.61
C THR A 25 9.47 -12.81 10.92
N GLN A 26 10.19 -12.80 12.05
CA GLN A 26 11.08 -11.72 12.50
C GLN A 26 12.24 -11.43 11.53
N GLU A 27 12.42 -12.24 10.50
CA GLU A 27 13.49 -12.06 9.53
C GLU A 27 13.17 -10.92 8.55
N LYS A 28 14.12 -10.00 8.45
CA LYS A 28 14.10 -8.89 7.49
C LYS A 28 13.89 -9.44 6.08
N ILE A 29 13.01 -8.84 5.29
CA ILE A 29 12.90 -9.19 3.87
C ILE A 29 14.20 -8.82 3.16
N THR A 30 14.87 -9.81 2.59
CA THR A 30 16.06 -9.63 1.76
C THR A 30 15.69 -9.70 0.27
N THR A 31 16.43 -8.96 -0.56
CA THR A 31 16.28 -9.04 -2.03
C THR A 31 16.61 -10.44 -2.55
N ALA A 32 17.54 -11.15 -1.89
CA ALA A 32 17.84 -12.56 -2.13
C ALA A 32 16.61 -13.45 -1.98
N ALA A 33 15.91 -13.34 -0.84
CA ALA A 33 14.72 -14.14 -0.56
C ALA A 33 13.56 -13.81 -1.53
N LEU A 34 13.41 -12.54 -1.88
CA LEU A 34 12.42 -12.11 -2.88
C LEU A 34 12.73 -12.68 -4.27
N ALA A 35 13.99 -12.62 -4.70
CA ALA A 35 14.43 -13.16 -5.99
C ALA A 35 14.23 -14.69 -6.04
N ALA A 36 14.57 -15.39 -4.96
CA ALA A 36 14.36 -16.83 -4.82
C ALA A 36 12.88 -17.24 -4.93
N LYS A 37 11.96 -16.48 -4.29
CA LYS A 37 10.52 -16.75 -4.43
C LYS A 37 9.98 -16.51 -5.84
N LEU A 38 10.65 -15.67 -6.63
CA LEU A 38 10.27 -15.35 -8.01
C LEU A 38 10.97 -16.23 -9.05
N ASP A 39 11.86 -17.14 -8.63
CA ASP A 39 12.72 -17.94 -9.50
C ASP A 39 13.54 -17.08 -10.49
N VAL A 40 14.15 -16.00 -9.97
CA VAL A 40 15.00 -15.08 -10.73
C VAL A 40 16.27 -14.74 -9.95
N SER A 41 17.26 -14.15 -10.63
CA SER A 41 18.43 -13.59 -9.94
C SER A 41 18.11 -12.25 -9.27
N GLU A 42 18.83 -11.89 -8.21
CA GLU A 42 18.71 -10.55 -7.61
C GLU A 42 18.97 -9.43 -8.63
N ALA A 43 19.95 -9.63 -9.53
CA ALA A 43 20.23 -8.71 -10.62
C ALA A 43 19.02 -8.49 -11.55
N ALA A 44 18.12 -9.46 -11.69
CA ALA A 44 16.89 -9.30 -12.47
C ALA A 44 15.90 -8.36 -11.77
N LEU A 45 15.81 -8.36 -10.43
CA LEU A 45 15.00 -7.40 -9.69
C LEU A 45 15.50 -5.97 -9.92
N TYR A 46 16.83 -5.79 -9.92
CA TYR A 46 17.44 -4.47 -10.11
C TYR A 46 17.26 -3.87 -11.51
N ARG A 47 16.84 -4.66 -12.50
CA ARG A 47 16.42 -4.14 -13.83
C ARG A 47 15.10 -3.39 -13.78
N HIS A 48 14.26 -3.66 -12.78
CA HIS A 48 12.94 -3.05 -12.60
C HIS A 48 12.93 -2.00 -11.47
N PHE A 49 13.80 -2.15 -10.48
CA PHE A 49 13.89 -1.25 -9.33
C PHE A 49 15.34 -0.91 -9.05
N ALA A 50 15.68 0.38 -9.00
CA ALA A 50 17.06 0.82 -8.78
C ALA A 50 17.60 0.45 -7.37
N SER A 51 16.72 0.22 -6.40
CA SER A 51 17.06 -0.15 -5.03
C SER A 51 15.93 -0.93 -4.36
N LYS A 52 16.23 -1.54 -3.20
CA LYS A 52 15.21 -2.14 -2.33
C LYS A 52 14.19 -1.08 -1.86
N ALA A 53 14.64 0.13 -1.53
CA ALA A 53 13.75 1.23 -1.15
C ALA A 53 12.75 1.57 -2.27
N GLN A 54 13.17 1.53 -3.54
CA GLN A 54 12.27 1.72 -4.69
C GLN A 54 11.23 0.61 -4.85
N MET A 55 11.52 -0.62 -4.40
CA MET A 55 10.51 -1.69 -4.36
C MET A 55 9.42 -1.36 -3.33
N PHE A 56 9.82 -0.91 -2.13
CA PHE A 56 8.87 -0.44 -1.11
C PHE A 56 8.11 0.81 -1.55
N GLU A 57 8.76 1.77 -2.20
CA GLU A 57 8.06 2.93 -2.78
C GLU A 57 6.99 2.49 -3.78
N GLY A 58 7.29 1.53 -4.66
CA GLY A 58 6.31 0.96 -5.58
C GLY A 58 5.14 0.28 -4.85
N LEU A 59 5.41 -0.43 -3.75
CA LEU A 59 4.38 -1.05 -2.94
C LEU A 59 3.49 -0.02 -2.24
N ILE A 60 4.07 1.04 -1.67
CA ILE A 60 3.32 2.14 -1.05
C ILE A 60 2.47 2.85 -2.11
N GLU A 61 2.99 3.06 -3.33
CA GLU A 61 2.23 3.65 -4.44
C GLU A 61 1.04 2.80 -4.83
N PHE A 62 1.22 1.48 -4.89
CA PHE A 62 0.13 0.54 -5.14
C PHE A 62 -0.95 0.61 -4.05
N ILE A 63 -0.55 0.69 -2.78
CA ILE A 63 -1.46 0.83 -1.64
C ILE A 63 -2.24 2.16 -1.73
N GLU A 64 -1.54 3.26 -1.99
CA GLU A 64 -2.14 4.60 -2.16
C GLU A 64 -3.19 4.60 -3.28
N GLN A 65 -2.84 4.09 -4.46
CA GLN A 65 -3.75 4.03 -5.61
C GLN A 65 -5.00 3.21 -5.29
N SER A 66 -4.83 2.08 -4.60
CA SER A 66 -5.94 1.19 -4.21
C SER A 66 -6.89 1.84 -3.21
N LEU A 67 -6.35 2.42 -2.12
CA LEU A 67 -7.15 3.05 -1.08
C LEU A 67 -7.82 4.34 -1.58
N PHE A 68 -7.06 5.24 -2.21
CA PHE A 68 -7.65 6.48 -2.71
C PHE A 68 -8.63 6.25 -3.87
N GLY A 69 -8.43 5.22 -4.68
CA GLY A 69 -9.43 4.82 -5.68
C GLY A 69 -10.80 4.52 -5.05
N LEU A 70 -10.82 3.75 -3.96
CA LEU A 70 -12.04 3.43 -3.22
C LEU A 70 -12.61 4.64 -2.46
N ILE A 71 -11.76 5.42 -1.80
CA ILE A 71 -12.17 6.62 -1.06
C ILE A 71 -12.79 7.66 -2.00
N ASN A 72 -12.15 7.92 -3.15
CA ASN A 72 -12.68 8.87 -4.14
C ASN A 72 -14.02 8.41 -4.71
N LYS A 73 -14.20 7.10 -4.92
CA LYS A 73 -15.49 6.54 -5.33
C LYS A 73 -16.56 6.82 -4.27
N ILE A 74 -16.27 6.54 -2.99
CA ILE A 74 -17.18 6.82 -1.86
C ILE A 74 -17.58 8.29 -1.83
N THR A 75 -16.60 9.21 -1.87
CA THR A 75 -16.89 10.65 -1.77
C THR A 75 -17.61 11.21 -3.00
N SER A 76 -17.53 10.52 -4.15
CA SER A 76 -18.28 10.90 -5.35
C SER A 76 -19.72 10.37 -5.41
N GLU A 77 -20.00 9.22 -4.79
CA GLU A 77 -21.29 8.52 -4.88
C GLU A 77 -22.18 8.72 -3.63
N GLU A 78 -21.58 8.85 -2.45
CA GLU A 78 -22.30 9.03 -1.19
C GLU A 78 -22.38 10.52 -0.84
N THR A 79 -23.57 11.03 -0.58
CA THR A 79 -23.78 12.45 -0.26
C THR A 79 -23.85 12.70 1.24
N ASP A 80 -24.29 11.72 2.04
CA ASP A 80 -24.37 11.85 3.49
C ASP A 80 -22.97 11.79 4.13
N GLY A 81 -22.59 12.84 4.87
CA GLY A 81 -21.24 12.97 5.41
C GLY A 81 -20.90 11.88 6.44
N ILE A 82 -21.86 11.46 7.26
CA ILE A 82 -21.67 10.40 8.25
C ILE A 82 -21.51 9.03 7.54
N ALA A 83 -22.29 8.77 6.50
CA ALA A 83 -22.17 7.59 5.67
C ALA A 83 -20.84 7.54 4.92
N GLN A 84 -20.34 8.68 4.40
CA GLN A 84 -19.00 8.78 3.82
C GLN A 84 -17.93 8.34 4.83
N ILE A 85 -17.92 8.92 6.04
CA ILE A 85 -16.94 8.56 7.09
C ILE A 85 -17.01 7.07 7.41
N ARG A 86 -18.23 6.55 7.64
CA ARG A 86 -18.42 5.12 7.95
C ARG A 86 -17.86 4.22 6.85
N ARG A 87 -18.13 4.55 5.58
CA ARG A 87 -17.65 3.76 4.44
C ARG A 87 -16.14 3.84 4.28
N ILE A 88 -15.54 5.02 4.45
CA ILE A 88 -14.07 5.21 4.39
C ILE A 88 -13.39 4.34 5.45
N VAL A 89 -13.81 4.45 6.71
CA VAL A 89 -13.25 3.64 7.81
C VAL A 89 -13.45 2.14 7.55
N THR A 90 -14.64 1.74 7.10
CA THR A 90 -14.93 0.33 6.74
C THR A 90 -13.99 -0.18 5.66
N VAL A 91 -13.75 0.60 4.60
CA VAL A 91 -12.82 0.23 3.53
C VAL A 91 -11.39 0.09 4.06
N MET A 92 -10.92 0.98 4.92
CA MET A 92 -9.59 0.87 5.50
C MET A 92 -9.41 -0.41 6.32
N LEU A 93 -10.41 -0.76 7.15
CA LEU A 93 -10.39 -1.98 7.96
C LEU A 93 -10.43 -3.24 7.08
N LEU A 94 -11.33 -3.28 6.08
CA LEU A 94 -11.42 -4.40 5.13
C LEU A 94 -10.16 -4.54 4.28
N PHE A 95 -9.54 -3.42 3.90
CA PHE A 95 -8.28 -3.43 3.17
C PHE A 95 -7.18 -4.08 4.01
N ALA A 96 -7.05 -3.68 5.29
CA ALA A 96 -6.07 -4.26 6.19
C ALA A 96 -6.31 -5.76 6.44
N GLU A 97 -7.58 -6.16 6.63
CA GLU A 97 -7.98 -7.57 6.82
C GLU A 97 -7.61 -8.43 5.60
N LYS A 98 -7.90 -7.94 4.39
CA LYS A 98 -7.65 -8.68 3.15
C LYS A 98 -6.19 -8.68 2.71
N ASN A 99 -5.38 -7.72 3.18
CA ASN A 99 -4.01 -7.53 2.72
C ASN A 99 -3.05 -7.37 3.93
N PRO A 100 -2.84 -8.40 4.75
CA PRO A 100 -2.09 -8.29 6.00
C PRO A 100 -0.64 -7.82 5.80
N GLY A 101 0.02 -8.20 4.69
CA GLY A 101 1.36 -7.73 4.36
C GLY A 101 1.41 -6.23 4.03
N MET A 102 0.41 -5.72 3.32
CA MET A 102 0.26 -4.27 3.08
C MET A 102 -0.12 -3.54 4.36
N ALA A 103 -0.94 -4.15 5.23
CA ALA A 103 -1.27 -3.60 6.54
C ALA A 103 -0.02 -3.38 7.40
N ARG A 104 0.97 -4.28 7.37
CA ARG A 104 2.25 -4.10 8.07
C ARG A 104 3.10 -2.96 7.51
N VAL A 105 2.97 -2.65 6.22
CA VAL A 105 3.60 -1.46 5.61
C VAL A 105 2.88 -0.21 6.10
N LEU A 106 1.54 -0.23 6.11
CA LEU A 106 0.71 0.86 6.62
C LEU A 106 1.01 1.18 8.09
N THR A 107 1.23 0.18 8.94
CA THR A 107 1.55 0.41 10.35
C THR A 107 3.02 0.76 10.60
N GLY A 108 3.86 0.76 9.57
CA GLY A 108 5.30 1.03 9.67
C GLY A 108 6.14 -0.15 10.19
N ASP A 109 5.51 -1.26 10.62
CA ASP A 109 6.22 -2.45 11.14
C ASP A 109 7.19 -3.03 10.10
N ALA A 110 6.77 -3.06 8.84
CA ALA A 110 7.61 -3.51 7.73
C ALA A 110 8.75 -2.54 7.35
N LEU A 111 8.74 -1.31 7.88
CA LEU A 111 9.62 -0.22 7.46
C LEU A 111 10.73 0.09 8.48
N VAL A 112 10.71 -0.52 9.66
CA VAL A 112 11.65 -0.27 10.77
C VAL A 112 13.14 -0.41 10.37
N ASN A 113 13.43 -1.26 9.38
CA ASN A 113 14.80 -1.51 8.89
C ASN A 113 15.04 -0.97 7.47
N GLU A 114 14.11 -0.17 6.96
CA GLU A 114 14.18 0.39 5.63
C GLU A 114 14.49 1.90 5.70
N ASP A 115 14.53 2.56 4.55
CA ASP A 115 14.82 4.00 4.47
C ASP A 115 13.73 4.83 5.18
N ASP A 116 14.13 5.71 6.09
CA ASP A 116 13.23 6.56 6.91
C ASP A 116 12.23 7.37 6.06
N ARG A 117 12.57 7.70 4.80
CA ARG A 117 11.67 8.41 3.89
C ARG A 117 10.40 7.62 3.57
N LEU A 118 10.43 6.29 3.68
CA LEU A 118 9.26 5.43 3.44
C LEU A 118 8.21 5.63 4.54
N GLN A 119 8.65 5.74 5.81
CA GLN A 119 7.77 6.03 6.92
C GLN A 119 7.13 7.42 6.77
N LEU A 120 7.92 8.41 6.32
CA LEU A 120 7.38 9.75 6.02
C LEU A 120 6.27 9.70 4.96
N ARG A 121 6.43 8.87 3.92
CA ARG A 121 5.42 8.71 2.88
C ARG A 121 4.12 8.10 3.40
N ILE A 122 4.22 7.11 4.29
CA ILE A 122 3.06 6.53 4.96
C ILE A 122 2.34 7.58 5.80
N ASN A 123 3.07 8.41 6.55
CA ASN A 123 2.48 9.49 7.34
C ASN A 123 1.73 10.48 6.43
N GLN A 124 2.34 10.92 5.33
CA GLN A 124 1.71 11.81 4.35
C GLN A 124 0.43 11.22 3.75
N MET A 125 0.40 9.91 3.51
CA MET A 125 -0.81 9.23 3.05
C MET A 125 -1.90 9.24 4.12
N PHE A 126 -1.57 9.01 5.40
CA PHE A 126 -2.55 9.13 6.50
C PHE A 126 -3.05 10.57 6.68
N ASP A 127 -2.19 11.58 6.57
CA ASP A 127 -2.58 13.00 6.65
C ASP A 127 -3.63 13.35 5.58
N ARG A 128 -3.48 12.78 4.38
CA ARG A 128 -4.44 12.93 3.28
C ARG A 128 -5.77 12.22 3.58
N ILE A 129 -5.73 11.00 4.11
CA ILE A 129 -6.95 10.27 4.53
C ILE A 129 -7.68 11.04 5.63
N GLU A 130 -6.95 11.53 6.64
CA GLU A 130 -7.50 12.34 7.73
C GLU A 130 -8.18 13.60 7.17
N SER A 131 -7.54 14.27 6.20
CA SER A 131 -8.11 15.44 5.53
C SER A 131 -9.44 15.12 4.82
N THR A 132 -9.53 13.96 4.15
CA THR A 132 -10.78 13.51 3.51
C THR A 132 -11.88 13.22 4.54
N ILE A 133 -11.54 12.61 5.68
CA ILE A 133 -12.48 12.36 6.78
C ILE A 133 -12.98 13.71 7.36
N LYS A 134 -12.08 14.67 7.60
CA LYS A 134 -12.44 16.03 8.04
C LYS A 134 -13.36 16.75 7.05
N GLN A 135 -13.16 16.54 5.75
CA GLN A 135 -14.07 17.08 4.74
C GLN A 135 -15.45 16.42 4.81
N SER A 136 -15.51 15.10 4.95
CA SER A 136 -16.77 14.35 5.10
C SER A 136 -17.53 14.78 6.36
N PHE A 137 -16.80 15.07 7.45
CA PHE A 137 -17.38 15.59 8.69
C PHE A 137 -18.00 16.98 8.50
N ARG A 138 -17.31 17.90 7.83
CA ARG A 138 -17.87 19.22 7.50
C ARG A 138 -19.15 19.14 6.65
N ILE A 139 -19.24 18.15 5.76
CA ILE A 139 -20.47 17.88 4.99
C ILE A 139 -21.61 17.47 5.94
N SER A 140 -21.34 16.59 6.91
CA SER A 140 -22.35 16.17 7.88
C SER A 140 -22.85 17.31 8.78
N GLU A 141 -21.96 18.23 9.17
CA GLU A 141 -22.35 19.41 9.96
C GLU A 141 -23.29 20.33 9.17
N ALA A 142 -23.09 20.46 7.85
CA ALA A 142 -23.96 21.25 6.99
C ALA A 142 -25.31 20.59 6.65
N GLN A 143 -25.47 19.30 6.96
CA GLN A 143 -26.69 18.52 6.73
C GLN A 143 -27.62 18.49 7.96
N THR A 144 -27.11 18.91 9.12
CA THR A 144 -27.85 18.99 10.40
C THR A 144 -28.55 20.33 10.52
#